data_AF-A0A2V9BJH3-F1
#
_entry.id   AF-A0A2V9BJH3-F1
#
_cell.length_a   1.000
_cell.length_b   1.000
_cell.length_c   1.000
_cell.angle_alpha   90.00
_cell.angle_beta   90.00
_cell.angle_gamma   90.00
#
_symmetry.space_group_name_H-M   'P 1'
#
loop_
_entity.id
_entity.type
_entity.pdbx_description
1 polymer ?
#
loop_
_entity_poly.entity_id
_entity_poly.type
_entity_poly.pdbx_seq_one_letter_code
_entity_poly.pdbx_strand_id
1 'polypeptide(L)' 'SQALPADRIAALQKAIQSAESSHMSRGKLAKLKSMVPSLEKSAATAKSPADSARLHALADILKHPSA' A
#
# COMPACT_ATOMS: atom_id res chain seq x y z
N SER A 1 12.08 -2.01 11.93
CA SER A 1 10.94 -1.25 11.36
C SER A 1 9.67 -2.05 11.56
N GLN A 2 8.78 -1.63 12.46
CA GLN A 2 7.54 -2.34 12.79
C GLN A 2 6.32 -1.60 12.21
N ALA A 3 6.46 -1.08 10.98
CA ALA A 3 5.46 -0.22 10.33
C ALA A 3 4.17 -0.97 9.98
N LEU A 4 4.27 -2.22 9.54
CA LEU A 4 3.15 -3.06 9.12
C LEU A 4 3.32 -4.49 9.64
N PRO A 5 2.24 -5.16 10.08
CA PRO A 5 2.25 -6.60 10.32
C PRO A 5 2.65 -7.36 9.05
N ALA A 6 3.37 -8.48 9.21
CA ALA A 6 3.87 -9.28 8.09
C ALA A 6 2.75 -9.68 7.10
N ASP A 7 1.56 -10.00 7.60
CA ASP A 7 0.39 -10.34 6.78
C ASP A 7 -0.06 -9.19 5.86
N ARG A 8 0.04 -7.93 6.33
CA ARG A 8 -0.31 -6.74 5.54
C ARG A 8 0.73 -6.48 4.46
N ILE A 9 2.00 -6.73 4.75
CA ILE A 9 3.10 -6.64 3.79
C ILE A 9 2.92 -7.71 2.70
N ALA A 10 2.65 -8.96 3.08
CA ALA A 10 2.42 -10.05 2.14
C ALA A 10 1.20 -9.79 1.25
N ALA A 11 0.11 -9.28 1.82
CA ALA A 11 -1.08 -8.91 1.06
C ALA A 11 -0.80 -7.78 0.05
N LEU A 12 -0.03 -6.77 0.45
CA LEU A 12 0.35 -5.66 -0.43
C LEU A 12 1.27 -6.13 -1.56
N GLN A 13 2.30 -6.92 -1.26
CA GLN A 13 3.20 -7.50 -2.27
C GLN A 13 2.43 -8.35 -3.28
N LYS A 14 1.50 -9.20 -2.82
CA LYS A 14 0.66 -10.02 -3.69
C LYS A 14 -0.25 -9.17 -4.59
N ALA A 15 -0.79 -8.07 -4.05
CA ALA A 15 -1.61 -7.14 -4.83
C ALA A 15 -0.79 -6.43 -5.91
N ILE A 16 0.42 -5.96 -5.58
CA ILE A 16 1.37 -5.35 -6.51
C ILE A 16 1.72 -6.33 -7.62
N GLN A 17 2.22 -7.52 -7.28
CA GLN A 17 2.55 -8.56 -8.26
C GLN A 17 1.37 -8.92 -9.16
N SER A 18 0.16 -9.00 -8.60
CA SER A 18 -1.05 -9.27 -9.37
C SER A 18 -1.42 -8.14 -10.32
N ALA A 19 -1.11 -6.89 -9.98
CA ALA A 19 -1.32 -5.74 -10.84
C ALA A 19 -0.26 -5.68 -11.93
N GLU A 20 1.01 -5.85 -11.59
CA GLU A 20 2.13 -5.90 -12.54
C GLU A 20 1.92 -7.02 -13.57
N SER A 21 1.60 -8.24 -13.13
CA SER A 21 1.32 -9.37 -14.02
C SER A 21 0.11 -9.16 -14.93
N SER A 22 -0.79 -8.23 -14.56
CA SER A 22 -1.99 -7.89 -15.31
C SER A 22 -1.82 -6.60 -16.11
N HIS A 23 -0.59 -6.10 -16.32
CA HIS A 23 -0.31 -4.81 -16.97
C HIS A 23 -1.11 -3.65 -16.35
N MET A 24 -1.16 -3.60 -15.01
CA MET A 24 -1.89 -2.60 -14.24
C MET A 24 -3.36 -2.43 -14.67
N SER A 25 -4.05 -3.54 -14.96
CA SER A 25 -5.47 -3.48 -15.30
C SER A 25 -6.30 -2.74 -14.26
N ARG A 26 -7.32 -1.97 -14.71
CA ARG A 26 -8.15 -1.11 -13.84
C ARG A 26 -8.68 -1.84 -12.59
N GLY A 27 -9.08 -3.10 -12.72
CA GLY A 27 -9.59 -3.89 -11.59
C GLY A 27 -8.52 -4.20 -10.53
N LYS A 28 -7.28 -4.46 -10.96
CA LYS A 28 -6.17 -4.67 -10.02
C LYS A 28 -5.71 -3.36 -9.40
N LEU A 29 -5.65 -2.28 -10.18
CA LEU A 29 -5.40 -0.93 -9.67
C LEU A 29 -6.46 -0.50 -8.64
N ALA A 30 -7.75 -0.76 -8.89
CA ALA A 30 -8.81 -0.50 -7.92
C ALA A 30 -8.60 -1.30 -6.61
N LYS A 31 -8.12 -2.54 -6.72
CA LYS A 31 -7.77 -3.34 -5.53
C LYS A 31 -6.60 -2.76 -4.75
N LEU A 32 -5.54 -2.28 -5.41
CA LEU A 32 -4.46 -1.55 -4.72
C LEU A 32 -4.99 -0.26 -4.07
N LYS A 33 -5.80 0.54 -4.80
CA LYS A 33 -6.42 1.76 -4.25
C LYS A 33 -7.30 1.48 -3.04
N SER A 34 -7.99 0.34 -2.99
CA SER A 34 -8.78 -0.05 -1.82
C SER A 34 -7.95 -0.29 -0.55
N MET A 35 -6.64 -0.49 -0.68
CA MET A 35 -5.73 -0.66 0.46
C MET A 35 -5.24 0.68 1.04
N VAL A 36 -5.41 1.79 0.31
CA VAL A 36 -4.99 3.14 0.73
C VAL A 36 -5.53 3.52 2.12
N PRO A 37 -6.84 3.38 2.44
CA PRO A 37 -7.34 3.75 3.76
C PRO A 37 -6.73 2.91 4.90
N SER A 38 -6.39 1.65 4.62
CA SER A 38 -5.72 0.78 5.59
C SER A 38 -4.26 1.19 5.83
N LEU A 39 -3.58 1.66 4.78
CA LEU A 39 -2.23 2.21 4.87
C LEU A 39 -2.20 3.53 5.63
N GLU A 40 -3.14 4.45 5.37
CA GLU A 40 -3.26 5.71 6.11
C GLU A 40 -3.59 5.47 7.58
N LYS A 41 -4.49 4.53 7.88
CA LYS A 41 -4.76 4.13 9.27
C LYS A 41 -3.51 3.56 9.96
N SER A 42 -2.75 2.73 9.25
CA SER A 42 -1.50 2.17 9.78
C SER A 42 -0.46 3.27 10.00
N ALA A 43 -0.38 4.26 9.09
CA ALA A 43 0.48 5.43 9.20
C ALA A 43 0.14 6.28 10.43
N ALA A 44 -1.15 6.50 10.69
CA ALA A 44 -1.62 7.26 11.86
C ALA A 44 -1.33 6.53 13.19
N THR A 45 -1.30 5.19 13.18
CA THR A 45 -1.00 4.37 14.38
C THR A 45 0.47 3.98 14.52
N ALA A 46 1.33 4.39 13.58
CA ALA A 46 2.74 4.02 13.59
C ALA A 46 3.48 4.74 14.73
N LYS A 47 4.19 3.99 15.57
CA LYS A 47 4.97 4.53 16.69
C LYS A 47 6.17 5.37 16.25
N SER A 48 6.71 5.10 15.06
CA SER A 48 7.86 5.81 14.51
C SER A 48 7.40 6.84 13.48
N PRO A 49 7.82 8.11 13.59
CA PRO A 49 7.56 9.13 12.57
C PRO A 49 8.05 8.72 11.18
N ALA A 50 9.18 8.02 11.11
CA ALA A 50 9.74 7.53 9.85
C ALA A 50 8.87 6.42 9.22
N ASP A 51 8.28 5.55 10.05
CA ASP A 51 7.36 4.51 9.58
C ASP A 51 6.03 5.12 9.13
N SER A 52 5.51 6.11 9.86
CA SER A 52 4.32 6.88 9.46
C SER A 52 4.51 7.57 8.10
N ALA A 53 5.64 8.28 7.92
CA ALA A 53 5.97 8.95 6.66
C ALA A 53 6.10 7.97 5.49
N ARG A 54 6.74 6.81 5.70
CA ARG A 54 6.86 5.77 4.67
C ARG A 54 5.49 5.20 4.29
N LEU A 55 4.59 5.00 5.25
CA LEU A 55 3.24 4.49 4.98
C LEU A 55 2.35 5.51 4.28
N HIS A 56 2.47 6.79 4.62
CA HIS A 56 1.82 7.87 3.89
C HIS A 56 2.32 7.96 2.45
N ALA A 57 3.65 7.89 2.22
CA ALA A 57 4.22 7.89 0.88
C ALA A 57 3.72 6.70 0.05
N LEU A 58 3.62 5.51 0.66
CA LEU A 58 3.04 4.34 -0.01
C LEU A 58 1.56 4.55 -0.35
N ALA A 59 0.77 5.10 0.58
CA ALA A 59 -0.62 5.42 0.31
C ALA A 59 -0.77 6.40 -0.87
N ASP A 60 0.11 7.40 -0.96
CA ASP A 60 0.12 8.40 -2.03
C ASP A 60 0.46 7.79 -3.39
N ILE A 61 1.49 6.94 -3.45
CA ILE A 61 1.86 6.17 -4.65
C ILE A 61 0.67 5.30 -5.11
N LEU A 62 -0.10 4.72 -4.19
CA LEU A 62 -1.26 3.91 -4.54
C LEU A 62 -2.49 4.75 -4.97
N LYS A 63 -2.64 5.99 -4.49
CA LYS A 63 -3.68 6.94 -4.96
C LYS A 63 -3.39 7.36 -6.40
N HIS A 64 -2.11 7.61 -6.69
CA HIS A 64 -1.60 8.01 -8.00
C HIS A 64 -0.61 6.96 -8.55
N PRO A 65 -1.07 5.75 -8.88
CA PRO A 65 -0.21 4.74 -9.45
C PRO A 65 0.16 5.20 -10.86
N SER A 66 1.40 5.67 -11.01
CA SER A 66 2.01 5.95 -12.31
C SER A 66 2.03 4.63 -13.07
N ALA A 67 1.29 4.59 -14.18
CA ALA A 67 1.24 3.44 -15.08
C ALA A 67 2.53 3.32 -15.91
#